data_AF-A0A5E5PZJ5-F1
#
_entry.id   AF-A0A5E5PZJ5-F1
#
_cell.length_a   1.000
_cell.length_b   1.000
_cell.length_c   1.000
_cell.angle_alpha   90.00
_cell.angle_beta   90.00
_cell.angle_gamma   90.00
#
_symmetry.space_group_name_H-M   'P 1'
#
loop_
_entity.id
_entity.type
_entity.pdbx_description
1 polymer ?
#
loop_
_entity_poly.entity_id
_entity_poly.type
_entity_poly.pdbx_seq_one_letter_code
_entity_poly.pdbx_strand_id
1 'polypeptide(L)' 'MNKLKIIDLFAGIGGIRLGFEKASKHNIECVFTSEWDKFSVETYKANFGEKSIYGD' A
#
# COMPACT_ATOMS: atom_id res chain seq x y z
N MET A 1 -0.62 -20.69 5.09
CA MET A 1 0.67 -20.11 4.68
C MET A 1 0.78 -18.72 5.30
N ASN A 2 1.94 -18.36 5.85
CA ASN A 2 2.16 -17.00 6.35
C ASN A 2 2.36 -16.04 5.17
N LYS A 3 1.64 -14.93 5.17
CA LYS A 3 1.84 -13.84 4.21
C LYS A 3 3.12 -13.10 4.55
N LEU A 4 3.86 -12.65 3.54
CA LEU A 4 5.00 -11.76 3.75
C LEU A 4 4.47 -10.37 4.12
N LYS A 5 4.89 -9.84 5.27
CA LYS A 5 4.49 -8.52 5.74
C LYS A 5 5.37 -7.46 5.11
N ILE A 6 4.76 -6.40 4.60
CA ILE A 6 5.46 -5.25 4.03
C ILE A 6 4.95 -3.94 4.64
N ILE A 7 5.80 -2.92 4.58
CA ILE A 7 5.42 -1.53 4.79
C ILE A 7 5.68 -0.75 3.49
N ASP A 8 4.81 0.20 3.18
CA ASP A 8 4.81 0.96 1.91
C ASP A 8 5.07 2.44 2.22
N LEU A 9 6.32 2.86 2.08
CA LEU A 9 6.76 4.22 2.43
C LEU A 9 6.89 5.07 1.17
N PHE A 10 6.49 6.34 1.24
CA PHE A 10 6.41 7.23 0.07
C PHE A 10 5.53 6.58 -1.01
N ALA A 11 4.37 6.10 -0.58
CA ALA A 11 3.59 5.12 -1.30
C ALA A 11 3.03 5.65 -2.64
N GLY A 12 2.91 6.97 -2.79
CA GLY A 12 2.23 7.63 -3.88
C GLY A 12 0.85 7.01 -4.08
N ILE A 13 0.54 6.61 -5.31
CA ILE A 13 -0.71 5.91 -5.64
C ILE A 13 -0.65 4.38 -5.48
N GLY A 14 0.43 3.83 -4.91
CA GLY A 14 0.57 2.41 -4.57
C GLY A 14 1.15 1.50 -5.65
N GLY A 15 2.00 2.04 -6.53
CA GLY A 15 2.66 1.27 -7.58
C GLY A 15 3.54 0.14 -7.06
N ILE A 16 4.32 0.39 -5.99
CA ILE A 16 5.21 -0.60 -5.38
C ILE A 16 4.41 -1.73 -4.74
N ARG A 17 3.39 -1.41 -3.93
CA ARG A 17 2.47 -2.39 -3.38
C ARG A 17 1.85 -3.27 -4.46
N LEU A 18 1.30 -2.67 -5.53
CA LEU A 18 0.70 -3.43 -6.63
C LEU A 18 1.70 -4.39 -7.29
N GLY A 19 2.96 -3.94 -7.45
CA GLY A 19 4.05 -4.77 -7.93
C GLY A 19 4.28 -6.00 -7.04
N PHE A 20 4.37 -5.82 -5.72
CA PHE A 20 4.53 -6.94 -4.78
C PHE A 20 3.32 -7.86 -4.74
N GLU A 21 2.09 -7.33 -4.77
CA GLU A 21 0.87 -8.13 -4.84
C GLU A 21 0.89 -9.04 -6.08
N LYS A 22 1.22 -8.49 -7.26
CA LYS A 22 1.29 -9.27 -8.51
C LYS A 22 2.43 -10.30 -8.49
N ALA A 23 3.64 -9.88 -8.13
CA ALA A 23 4.82 -10.75 -8.11
C ALA A 23 4.70 -11.91 -7.12
N SER A 24 4.04 -11.67 -5.98
CA SER A 24 3.84 -12.68 -4.93
C SER A 24 2.56 -13.51 -5.10
N LYS A 25 1.76 -13.29 -6.15
CA LYS A 25 0.41 -13.88 -6.30
C LYS A 25 -0.49 -13.59 -5.09
N HIS A 26 -0.52 -12.34 -4.66
CA HIS A 26 -1.24 -11.82 -3.50
C HIS A 26 -0.83 -12.47 -2.15
N ASN A 27 0.39 -13.02 -2.06
CA ASN A 27 0.95 -13.58 -0.83
C ASN A 27 1.70 -12.55 0.03
N ILE A 28 1.25 -11.30 0.01
CA ILE A 28 1.73 -10.24 0.89
C ILE A 28 0.59 -9.66 1.74
N GLU A 29 0.98 -9.04 2.84
CA GLU A 29 0.13 -8.25 3.71
C GLU A 29 0.79 -6.88 3.92
N CYS A 30 0.19 -5.81 3.39
CA CYS A 30 0.64 -4.45 3.66
C CYS A 30 0.10 -4.01 5.02
N VAL A 31 0.99 -3.90 6.00
CA VAL A 31 0.59 -3.62 7.40
C VAL A 31 0.71 -2.13 7.77
N PHE A 32 1.32 -1.33 6.90
CA PHE A 32 1.47 0.12 7.09
C PHE A 32 1.81 0.79 5.76
N THR A 33 1.21 1.95 5.51
CA THR A 33 1.45 2.81 4.35
C THR A 33 1.67 4.23 4.82
N SER A 34 2.73 4.89 4.33
CA SER A 34 3.01 6.30 4.58
C SER A 34 2.92 7.10 3.28
N GLU A 35 2.03 8.08 3.23
CA GLU A 35 1.90 9.03 2.12
C GLU A 35 1.28 10.35 2.61
N TRP A 36 1.90 11.46 2.22
CA TRP A 36 1.54 12.81 2.66
C TRP A 36 0.80 13.61 1.57
N ASP A 37 1.02 13.29 0.29
CA ASP A 37 0.33 13.95 -0.80
C ASP A 37 -1.15 13.55 -0.80
N LYS A 38 -2.02 14.52 -0.52
CA LYS A 38 -3.47 14.32 -0.39
C LYS A 38 -4.08 13.61 -1.59
N PHE A 39 -3.68 13.97 -2.82
CA PHE A 39 -4.24 13.38 -4.04
C PHE A 39 -3.77 11.93 -4.25
N SER A 40 -2.52 11.66 -3.87
CA SER A 40 -1.97 10.31 -3.82
C SER A 40 -2.72 9.45 -2.80
N VAL A 41 -2.99 9.97 -1.60
CA VAL A 41 -3.79 9.29 -0.56
C VAL A 41 -5.20 8.96 -1.07
N GLU A 42 -5.90 9.91 -1.71
CA GLU A 42 -7.24 9.68 -2.29
C GLU A 42 -7.21 8.54 -3.31
N THR A 43 -6.23 8.56 -4.20
CA THR A 43 -6.06 7.51 -5.23
C THR A 43 -5.68 6.17 -4.61
N TYR A 44 -4.78 6.15 -3.64
CA TYR A 44 -4.36 4.95 -2.93
C TYR A 44 -5.55 4.30 -2.22
N LYS A 45 -6.35 5.09 -1.49
CA LYS A 45 -7.56 4.62 -0.81
C LYS A 45 -8.58 4.04 -1.77
N ALA A 46 -8.77 4.65 -2.93
CA ALA A 46 -9.68 4.14 -3.96
C ALA A 46 -9.27 2.75 -4.49
N ASN A 47 -7.97 2.45 -4.52
CA ASN A 47 -7.45 1.17 -5.02
C ASN A 47 -7.28 0.10 -3.93
N PHE A 48 -6.95 0.49 -2.70
CA PHE A 48 -6.47 -0.42 -1.66
C PHE A 48 -7.21 -0.35 -0.31
N GLY A 49 -8.14 0.60 -0.16
CA GLY A 49 -8.88 0.85 1.08
C GLY A 49 -8.16 1.78 2.07
N GLU A 50 -8.88 2.19 3.13
CA GLU A 50 -8.42 3.24 4.05
C GLU A 50 -7.58 2.76 5.24
N LYS A 51 -7.63 1.46 5.58
CA LYS A 51 -7.22 0.95 6.90
C LYS A 51 -5.72 1.01 7.21
N SER A 52 -4.88 1.43 6.27
CA SER A 52 -3.42 1.32 6.44
C SER A 52 -2.63 2.56 6.02
N ILE A 53 -3.27 3.66 5.63
CA ILE A 53 -2.57 4.84 5.10
C ILE A 53 -2.50 5.99 6.13
N TYR A 54 -1.29 6.45 6.36
CA TYR A 54 -0.93 7.51 7.31
C TYR A 54 -0.10 8.57 6.60
N GLY A 55 -0.24 9.83 7.01
CA GLY A 55 0.49 10.96 6.45
C GLY A 55 0.43 12.14 7.42
N ASP A 56 1.32 13.11 7.22
CA ASP A 56 1.20 14.44 7.85
C ASP A 56 0.03 15.23 7.25
#